data_AF-A0A521MBF6-F1
#
_entry.id   AF-A0A521MBF6-F1
#
_cell.length_a   1.000
_cell.length_b   1.000
_cell.length_c   1.000
_cell.angle_alpha   90.00
_cell.angle_beta   90.00
_cell.angle_gamma   90.00
#
_symmetry.space_group_name_H-M   'P 1'
#
loop_
_entity.id
_entity.type
_entity.pdbx_description
1 polymer ?
#
loop_
_entity_poly.entity_id
_entity_poly.type
_entity_poly.pdbx_seq_one_letter_code
_entity_poly.pdbx_strand_id
1 'polypeptide(L)' 'MAAYIIVEVETTDEALMAEYRKHTPGAIAKFGGKFIVRGGKTKTLEGGWVPPRVVVLGNSSTT' A
#
# COMPACT_ATOMS: atom_id res chain seq x y z
N MET A 1 -7.18 17.17 8.13
CA MET A 1 -8.06 15.97 8.02
C MET A 1 -7.32 14.87 7.28
N ALA A 2 -7.30 13.63 7.76
CA ALA A 2 -6.47 12.56 7.20
C ALA A 2 -7.02 12.01 5.87
N ALA A 3 -6.14 11.76 4.91
CA ALA A 3 -6.45 11.08 3.66
C ALA A 3 -5.80 9.69 3.64
N TYR A 4 -6.49 8.72 3.02
CA TYR A 4 -6.02 7.35 2.89
C TYR A 4 -6.02 6.90 1.43
N ILE A 5 -5.00 6.15 1.04
CA ILE A 5 -4.88 5.51 -0.26
C ILE A 5 -4.83 4.00 -0.02
N ILE A 6 -5.75 3.27 -0.64
CA ILE A 6 -5.84 1.79 -0.56
C ILE A 6 -5.44 1.24 -1.93
N VAL A 7 -4.44 0.37 -1.94
CA VAL A 7 -3.89 -0.21 -3.15
C VAL A 7 -3.95 -1.73 -3.04
N GLU A 8 -4.63 -2.35 -3.98
CA GLU A 8 -4.51 -3.78 -4.25
C GLU A 8 -3.40 -3.99 -5.28
N VAL A 9 -2.52 -4.96 -5.03
CA VAL A 9 -1.36 -5.22 -5.90
C VAL A 9 -1.32 -6.68 -6.27
N GLU A 10 -1.44 -6.96 -7.56
CA GLU A 10 -1.04 -8.24 -8.13
C GLU A 10 0.42 -8.14 -8.60
N THR A 11 1.25 -9.11 -8.22
CA THR A 11 2.66 -9.16 -8.68
C THR A 11 2.74 -10.11 -9.87
N THR A 12 2.93 -9.56 -11.06
CA THR A 12 3.07 -10.33 -12.30
C THR A 12 4.53 -10.64 -12.64
N ASP A 13 5.46 -9.80 -12.20
CA ASP A 13 6.91 -9.99 -12.30
C ASP A 13 7.58 -9.61 -10.97
N GLU A 14 8.18 -10.60 -10.32
CA GLU A 14 8.82 -10.44 -9.02
C GLU A 14 10.08 -9.56 -9.09
N ALA A 15 10.84 -9.59 -10.19
CA ALA A 15 12.06 -8.81 -10.34
C ALA A 15 11.75 -7.31 -10.52
N LEU A 16 10.77 -6.99 -11.37
CA LEU A 16 10.29 -5.62 -11.55
C LEU A 16 9.64 -5.09 -10.27
N MET A 17 8.86 -5.92 -9.58
CA MET A 17 8.24 -5.52 -8.32
C MET A 17 9.27 -5.29 -7.22
N ALA A 18 10.33 -6.10 -7.16
CA ALA A 18 11.44 -5.88 -6.24
C ALA A 18 12.14 -4.55 -6.50
N GLU A 19 12.34 -4.18 -7.76
CA GLU A 19 12.90 -2.88 -8.13
C GLU A 19 11.97 -1.72 -7.75
N TYR A 20 10.68 -1.81 -8.11
CA TYR A 20 9.66 -0.83 -7.70
C TYR A 20 9.66 -0.58 -6.19
N ARG A 21 9.72 -1.66 -5.38
CA ARG A 21 9.70 -1.59 -3.91
C ARG A 21 10.89 -0.83 -3.30
N LYS A 22 12.01 -0.68 -4.02
CA LYS A 22 13.17 0.13 -3.58
C LYS A 22 12.85 1.63 -3.64
N HIS A 23 12.12 2.06 -4.67
CA HIS A 23 11.80 3.47 -4.93
C HIS A 23 10.57 3.95 -4.16
N THR A 24 9.58 3.07 -3.94
CA THR A 24 8.28 3.45 -3.33
C THR A 24 8.40 4.18 -1.99
N PRO A 25 9.22 3.73 -1.01
CA PRO A 25 9.29 4.38 0.30
C PRO A 25 9.75 5.84 0.21
N GLY A 26 10.72 6.13 -0.67
CA GLY A 26 11.23 7.49 -0.87
C GLY A 26 10.17 8.41 -1.46
N ALA A 27 9.40 7.93 -2.44
CA ALA A 27 8.29 8.68 -3.02
C ALA A 27 7.20 8.99 -1.96
N ILE A 28 6.82 8.00 -1.16
CA ILE A 28 5.79 8.18 -0.10
C ILE A 28 6.24 9.21 0.94
N ALA A 29 7.49 9.08 1.43
CA ALA A 29 8.04 10.01 2.42
C ALA A 29 8.13 11.44 1.87
N LYS A 30 8.52 11.61 0.61
CA LYS A 30 8.60 12.92 -0.06
C LYS A 30 7.28 13.70 -0.01
N PHE A 31 6.14 13.01 -0.04
CA PHE A 31 4.81 13.63 0.03
C PHE A 31 4.16 13.54 1.42
N GLY A 32 4.94 13.25 2.46
CA GLY A 32 4.44 13.17 3.85
C GLY A 32 3.51 11.98 4.11
N GLY A 33 3.54 10.97 3.26
CA GLY A 33 2.78 9.73 3.44
C GLY A 33 3.47 8.77 4.41
N LYS A 34 2.67 7.85 4.96
CA LYS A 34 3.14 6.74 5.81
C LYS A 34 2.46 5.44 5.41
N PHE A 35 3.19 4.33 5.51
CA PHE A 35 2.59 3.00 5.42
C PHE A 35 1.84 2.69 6.71
N ILE A 36 0.55 2.37 6.59
CA ILE A 36 -0.28 1.84 7.68
C ILE A 36 -0.35 0.32 7.58
N VAL A 37 -0.54 -0.19 6.35
CA VAL A 37 -0.49 -1.61 6.01
C VAL A 37 0.41 -1.77 4.79
N ARG A 38 1.30 -2.78 4.78
CA ARG A 38 2.26 -3.01 3.69
C ARG A 38 2.26 -4.46 3.19
N GLY A 39 1.08 -5.00 2.91
CA GLY A 39 0.91 -6.35 2.37
C GLY A 39 0.92 -7.46 3.43
N GLY A 40 0.22 -7.24 4.55
CA GLY A 40 -0.02 -8.29 5.55
C GLY A 40 -1.02 -9.35 5.05
N LYS A 41 -1.16 -10.45 5.80
CA LYS A 41 -2.17 -11.49 5.52
C LYS A 41 -3.57 -10.90 5.55
N THR A 42 -4.38 -11.21 4.55
CA THR A 42 -5.78 -10.78 4.45
C THR A 42 -6.71 -11.92 4.86
N LYS A 43 -7.86 -11.55 5.44
CA LYS A 43 -8.97 -12.46 5.72
C LYS A 43 -10.25 -11.78 5.27
N THR A 44 -10.94 -12.36 4.29
CA THR A 44 -12.25 -11.88 3.84
C THR A 44 -13.28 -12.15 4.92
N LEU A 45 -13.99 -11.10 5.35
CA LEU A 45 -15.07 -11.21 6.34
C LEU A 45 -16.42 -11.42 5.66
N GLU A 46 -16.66 -10.71 4.56
CA GLU A 46 -17.89 -10.75 3.77
C GLU A 46 -17.55 -10.55 2.27
N GLY A 47 -18.40 -11.07 1.38
CA GLY A 47 -18.21 -10.96 -0.07
C GLY A 47 -17.16 -11.92 -0.66
N GLY A 48 -16.85 -11.75 -1.95
CA GLY A 48 -15.92 -12.61 -2.70
C GLY A 48 -14.56 -11.97 -3.01
N TRP A 49 -14.25 -10.81 -2.42
CA TRP A 49 -12.99 -10.12 -2.67
C TRP A 49 -11.87 -10.75 -1.84
N VAL A 50 -10.88 -11.34 -2.52
CA VAL A 50 -9.74 -12.05 -1.90
C VAL A 50 -8.44 -11.50 -2.49
N PRO A 51 -8.04 -10.26 -2.12
CA PRO A 51 -6.88 -9.62 -2.72
C PRO A 51 -5.59 -10.33 -2.32
N PRO A 52 -4.64 -10.54 -3.25
CA PRO A 52 -3.37 -11.20 -2.96
C PRO A 52 -2.46 -10.34 -2.08
N ARG A 53 -2.58 -9.01 -2.19
CA ARG A 53 -1.81 -8.04 -1.41
C ARG A 53 -2.55 -6.71 -1.31
N VAL A 54 -2.68 -6.19 -0.10
CA VAL A 54 -3.25 -4.86 0.16
C VAL A 54 -2.21 -3.96 0.85
N VAL A 55 -2.09 -2.73 0.36
CA VAL A 55 -1.27 -1.66 0.95
C VAL A 55 -2.19 -0.50 1.29
N VAL A 56 -2.02 0.04 2.49
CA VAL A 56 -2.75 1.24 2.94
C VAL A 56 -1.74 2.31 3.29
N LEU A 57 -1.85 3.45 2.63
CA LEU A 57 -1.10 4.66 2.93
C LEU A 57 -2.02 5.64 3.65
N GLY A 58 -1.47 6.42 4.55
CA GLY A 58 -2.15 7.58 5.10
C GLY A 58 -1.23 8.78 5.19
N ASN A 59 -1.81 9.94 5.46
CA ASN A 59 -1.09 11.12 5.91
C ASN A 59 -1.75 11.67 7.19
N SER A 60 -1.00 12.46 7.94
CA SER A 60 -1.56 13.34 8.96
C SER A 60 -1.50 14.76 8.40
N SER A 61 -2.63 15.27 7.91
CA SER A 61 -2.76 16.70 7.60
C SER A 61 -2.73 17.47 8.92
N THR A 62 -1.61 18.09 9.23
CA THR A 62 -1.56 19.33 10.02
C THR A 62 -1.85 20.46 9.05
N THR A 63 -2.94 21.18 9.30
CA THR A 63 -3.32 22.40 8.57
C THR A 63 -2.16 23.35 8.40
#